data_AF-A0A955AMI7-F1
#
_entry.id   AF-A0A955AMI7-F1
#
_cell.length_a   1.000
_cell.length_b   1.000
_cell.length_c   1.000
_cell.angle_alpha   90.00
_cell.angle_beta   90.00
_cell.angle_gamma   90.00
#
_symmetry.space_group_name_H-M   'P 1'
#
loop_
_entity.id
_entity.type
_entity.pdbx_description
1 polymer ?
#
loop_
_entity_poly.entity_id
_entity_poly.type
_entity_poly.pdbx_seq_one_letter_code
_entity_poly.pdbx_strand_id
1 'polypeptide(L)'
;MKKLDVRSRSICLPLLVGFSAVFAASNGLGQIRVLSQGNITSQWRSAQLEQVKLQLAATEPGTLRDELEAQQEWLTAWLPGKLDAQPLLTRKKQGPLTILREPTIDPHKRALRLREKLLGDGAKPTLDDTRALEKLLSDYPEDIGVKQLHLHWLDQPQYRSDYPREIAISAQRVFDLLQSEPASAELDVARAFTLYRKGRALTYRELPDVVDKIAIESQSELDAELQSTYFQLVEIAGSGRPEFISLEVHMLRHDRWFGLALALLERNGQYIDNRWLLEKRRDLLTELQWSAPAEEAAKVLAMKFPEDGE
;
A
#
# COMPACT_ATOMS: atom_id res chain seq x y z
N MET A 1 9.72 19.65 31.19
CA MET A 1 9.59 18.97 29.88
C MET A 1 9.98 17.52 30.07
N LYS A 2 8.99 16.62 30.05
CA LYS A 2 9.18 15.18 30.32
C LYS A 2 9.74 14.50 29.07
N LYS A 3 10.92 13.89 29.18
CA LYS A 3 11.49 12.99 28.17
C LYS A 3 10.62 11.73 28.10
N LEU A 4 10.14 11.38 26.92
CA LEU A 4 9.51 10.10 26.63
C LEU A 4 10.61 9.06 26.41
N ASP A 5 10.61 8.06 27.28
CA ASP A 5 11.53 6.91 27.30
C ASP A 5 11.06 5.90 26.25
N VAL A 6 11.79 5.81 25.12
CA VAL A 6 11.57 4.80 24.09
C VAL A 6 12.28 3.53 24.54
N ARG A 7 11.56 2.70 25.32
CA ARG A 7 12.02 1.36 25.65
C ARG A 7 11.88 0.43 24.46
N SER A 8 13.04 0.08 23.91
CA SER A 8 13.32 -1.12 23.14
C SER A 8 12.55 -2.33 23.67
N ARG A 9 11.71 -2.93 22.83
CA ARG A 9 11.19 -4.29 23.02
C ARG A 9 11.72 -5.16 21.89
N SER A 10 12.86 -5.78 22.14
CA SER A 10 13.25 -7.01 21.45
C SER A 10 12.33 -8.14 21.95
N ILE A 11 11.51 -8.69 21.07
CA ILE A 11 10.86 -9.99 21.29
C ILE A 11 11.12 -10.83 20.04
N CYS A 12 12.15 -11.67 20.11
CA CYS A 12 12.27 -12.85 19.29
C CYS A 12 11.38 -13.93 19.91
N LEU A 13 10.44 -14.48 19.14
CA LEU A 13 9.82 -15.77 19.44
C LEU A 13 9.36 -16.42 18.13
N PRO A 14 9.82 -17.63 17.80
CA PRO A 14 9.22 -18.43 16.75
C PRO A 14 8.00 -19.14 17.34
N LEU A 15 6.80 -18.70 16.97
CA LEU A 15 5.56 -19.43 17.22
C LEU A 15 4.90 -19.72 15.86
N LEU A 16 5.50 -20.68 15.17
CA LEU A 16 4.91 -21.35 14.02
C LEU A 16 4.36 -22.69 14.50
N VAL A 17 3.14 -23.01 14.01
CA VAL A 17 2.33 -24.21 14.24
C VAL A 17 1.19 -23.99 15.25
N GLY A 18 0.03 -23.56 14.73
CA GLY A 18 -1.23 -23.62 15.48
C GLY A 18 -2.40 -22.78 14.94
N PHE A 19 -2.17 -21.80 14.05
CA PHE A 19 -3.22 -20.84 13.67
C PHE A 19 -4.02 -21.19 12.41
N SER A 20 -3.56 -22.12 11.56
CA SER A 20 -4.23 -22.42 10.28
C SER A 20 -5.48 -23.31 10.39
N ALA A 21 -5.69 -24.03 11.49
CA ALA A 21 -6.78 -25.01 11.59
C ALA A 21 -8.14 -24.44 12.05
N VAL A 22 -8.16 -23.28 12.72
CA VAL A 22 -9.40 -22.71 13.28
C VAL A 22 -10.20 -21.92 12.23
N PHE A 23 -9.53 -21.37 11.21
CA PHE A 23 -10.19 -20.58 10.16
C PHE A 23 -10.86 -21.43 9.07
N ALA A 24 -10.35 -22.63 8.78
CA ALA A 24 -10.89 -23.45 7.68
C ALA A 24 -12.12 -24.28 8.06
N ALA A 25 -12.21 -24.79 9.29
CA ALA A 25 -13.27 -25.72 9.69
C ALA A 25 -14.61 -25.04 10.03
N SER A 26 -14.60 -23.75 10.39
CA SER A 26 -15.78 -22.99 10.81
C SER A 26 -16.60 -22.43 9.65
N ASN A 27 -16.00 -22.28 8.46
CA ASN A 27 -16.69 -21.75 7.28
C ASN A 27 -17.71 -22.74 6.66
N GLY A 28 -17.48 -24.06 6.77
CA GLY A 28 -18.33 -25.07 6.13
C GLY A 28 -19.69 -25.29 6.83
N LEU A 29 -19.76 -25.20 8.16
CA LEU A 29 -21.00 -25.44 8.90
C LEU A 29 -21.99 -24.27 8.81
N GLY A 30 -21.50 -23.04 8.61
CA GLY A 30 -22.34 -21.89 8.33
C GLY A 30 -23.04 -21.98 6.97
N GLN A 31 -22.39 -22.58 5.97
CA GLN A 31 -22.91 -22.70 4.60
C GLN A 31 -24.09 -23.67 4.49
N ILE A 32 -24.13 -24.76 5.28
CA ILE A 32 -25.19 -25.78 5.19
C ILE A 32 -26.52 -25.30 5.79
N ARG A 33 -26.49 -24.35 6.73
CA ARG A 33 -27.70 -23.86 7.43
C ARG A 33 -28.48 -22.79 6.66
N VAL A 34 -27.90 -22.24 5.58
CA VAL A 34 -28.43 -21.11 4.78
C VAL A 34 -29.35 -21.57 3.62
N LEU A 35 -29.40 -22.86 3.31
CA LEU A 35 -30.02 -23.36 2.08
C LEU A 35 -31.55 -23.54 2.09
N SER A 36 -32.30 -22.93 3.02
CA SER A 36 -33.75 -23.19 3.11
C SER A 36 -34.72 -22.01 3.06
N GLN A 37 -34.30 -20.73 2.96
CA GLN A 37 -35.25 -19.59 2.86
C GLN A 37 -34.64 -18.34 2.18
N GLY A 38 -35.16 -17.82 1.06
CA GLY A 38 -34.88 -16.43 0.60
C GLY A 38 -33.44 -16.05 0.21
N ASN A 39 -33.14 -14.73 0.21
CA ASN A 39 -31.90 -14.10 -0.32
C ASN A 39 -30.63 -14.62 0.38
N ILE A 40 -30.01 -15.64 -0.23
CA ILE A 40 -28.81 -16.36 0.25
C ILE A 40 -27.68 -15.40 0.63
N THR A 41 -27.45 -14.34 -0.15
CA THR A 41 -26.38 -13.38 0.11
C THR A 41 -26.63 -12.56 1.38
N SER A 42 -27.87 -12.15 1.62
CA SER A 42 -28.24 -11.46 2.86
C SER A 42 -28.10 -12.37 4.09
N GLN A 43 -28.41 -13.65 3.95
CA GLN A 43 -28.23 -14.62 5.04
C GLN A 43 -26.77 -14.92 5.33
N TRP A 44 -25.95 -15.09 4.28
CA TRP A 44 -24.50 -15.24 4.41
C TRP A 44 -23.90 -14.04 5.16
N ARG A 45 -24.26 -12.81 4.76
CA ARG A 45 -23.79 -11.59 5.43
C ARG A 45 -24.15 -11.58 6.92
N SER A 46 -25.40 -11.90 7.25
CA SER A 46 -25.86 -11.95 8.65
C SER A 46 -25.09 -13.01 9.45
N ALA A 47 -24.85 -14.18 8.87
CA ALA A 47 -24.07 -15.24 9.52
C ALA A 47 -22.62 -14.81 9.79
N GLN A 48 -21.97 -14.16 8.81
CA GLN A 48 -20.61 -13.61 8.98
C GLN A 48 -20.57 -12.54 10.06
N LEU A 49 -21.53 -11.61 10.09
CA LEU A 49 -21.61 -10.58 11.13
C LEU A 49 -21.76 -11.18 12.53
N GLU A 50 -22.59 -12.21 12.70
CA GLU A 50 -22.74 -12.91 13.98
C GLU A 50 -21.46 -13.64 14.38
N GLN A 51 -20.78 -14.31 13.44
CA GLN A 51 -19.49 -14.94 13.69
C GLN A 51 -18.43 -13.94 14.16
N VAL A 52 -18.30 -12.81 13.48
CA VAL A 52 -17.35 -11.75 13.86
C VAL A 52 -17.70 -11.15 15.22
N LYS A 53 -18.99 -10.94 15.53
CA LYS A 53 -19.42 -10.48 16.87
C LYS A 53 -19.02 -11.44 17.98
N LEU A 54 -19.20 -12.75 17.78
CA LEU A 54 -18.79 -13.77 18.75
C LEU A 54 -17.28 -13.76 18.96
N GLN A 55 -16.50 -13.64 17.89
CA GLN A 55 -15.03 -13.53 17.98
C GLN A 55 -14.61 -12.25 18.70
N LEU A 56 -15.23 -11.10 18.40
CA LEU A 56 -14.96 -9.82 19.07
C LEU A 56 -15.26 -9.86 20.58
N ALA A 57 -16.30 -10.58 21.01
CA ALA A 57 -16.62 -10.73 22.42
C ALA A 57 -15.56 -11.56 23.19
N ALA A 58 -14.85 -12.45 22.49
CA ALA A 58 -13.81 -13.30 23.06
C ALA A 58 -12.38 -12.77 22.85
N THR A 59 -12.20 -11.67 22.12
CA THR A 59 -10.88 -11.13 21.74
C THR A 59 -10.52 -9.89 22.55
N GLU A 60 -9.41 -10.00 23.28
CA GLU A 60 -8.79 -8.89 24.02
C GLU A 60 -8.31 -7.76 23.09
N PRO A 61 -8.14 -6.53 23.60
CA PRO A 61 -7.60 -5.41 22.82
C PRO A 61 -6.25 -5.73 22.15
N GLY A 62 -6.12 -5.39 20.86
CA GLY A 62 -4.92 -5.59 20.06
C GLY A 62 -5.24 -5.74 18.57
N THR A 63 -4.23 -6.02 17.76
CA THR A 63 -4.34 -6.07 16.28
C THR A 63 -5.42 -7.03 15.78
N LEU A 64 -5.58 -8.20 16.41
CA LEU A 64 -6.62 -9.15 16.03
C LEU A 64 -8.02 -8.58 16.27
N ARG A 65 -8.20 -7.82 17.35
CA ARG A 65 -9.46 -7.13 17.60
C ARG A 65 -9.71 -6.05 16.54
N ASP A 66 -8.69 -5.26 16.21
CA ASP A 66 -8.79 -4.20 15.19
C ASP A 66 -9.16 -4.77 13.82
N GLU A 67 -8.59 -5.93 13.46
CA GLU A 67 -8.93 -6.70 12.25
C GLU A 67 -10.40 -7.11 12.24
N LEU A 68 -10.90 -7.71 13.33
CA LEU A 68 -12.29 -8.12 13.44
C LEU A 68 -13.25 -6.92 13.43
N GLU A 69 -12.88 -5.80 14.04
CA GLU A 69 -13.67 -4.56 14.01
C GLU A 69 -13.72 -3.98 12.59
N ALA A 70 -12.62 -4.02 11.84
CA ALA A 70 -12.58 -3.60 10.44
C ALA A 70 -13.43 -4.49 9.54
N GLN A 71 -13.39 -5.82 9.72
CA GLN A 71 -14.27 -6.75 9.02
C GLN A 71 -15.75 -6.48 9.33
N GLN A 72 -16.08 -6.28 10.62
CA GLN A 72 -17.44 -5.95 11.04
C GLN A 72 -17.94 -4.65 10.40
N GLU A 73 -17.12 -3.61 10.40
CA GLU A 73 -17.46 -2.31 9.82
C GLU A 73 -17.76 -2.45 8.32
N TRP A 74 -16.90 -3.14 7.57
CA TRP A 74 -17.11 -3.36 6.14
C TRP A 74 -18.36 -4.19 5.86
N LEU A 75 -18.55 -5.32 6.53
CA LEU A 75 -19.74 -6.16 6.38
C LEU A 75 -21.02 -5.39 6.73
N THR A 76 -20.96 -4.51 7.74
CA THR A 76 -22.09 -3.65 8.12
C THR A 76 -22.41 -2.64 7.02
N ALA A 77 -21.40 -2.03 6.40
CA ALA A 77 -21.57 -1.05 5.33
C ALA A 77 -22.04 -1.66 4.00
N TRP A 78 -21.55 -2.86 3.66
CA TRP A 78 -21.95 -3.54 2.42
C TRP A 78 -23.39 -4.02 2.47
N LEU A 79 -24.16 -3.66 1.45
CA LEU A 79 -25.51 -4.13 1.21
C LEU A 79 -25.51 -4.99 -0.07
N PRO A 80 -25.92 -6.27 -0.01
CA PRO A 80 -25.91 -7.16 -1.17
C PRO A 80 -26.63 -6.58 -2.39
N GLY A 81 -25.94 -6.55 -3.54
CA GLY A 81 -26.48 -6.03 -4.80
C GLY A 81 -26.55 -4.50 -4.88
N LYS A 82 -25.86 -3.78 -3.99
CA LYS A 82 -25.79 -2.32 -3.91
C LYS A 82 -24.36 -1.79 -3.89
N LEU A 83 -23.35 -2.63 -4.09
CA LEU A 83 -21.97 -2.19 -4.23
C LEU A 83 -21.83 -1.38 -5.53
N ASP A 84 -21.11 -0.26 -5.45
CA ASP A 84 -20.83 0.60 -6.58
C ASP A 84 -19.34 0.99 -6.64
N ALA A 85 -19.01 1.93 -7.53
CA ALA A 85 -17.65 2.40 -7.74
C ALA A 85 -17.13 3.37 -6.67
N GLN A 86 -17.94 3.70 -5.65
CA GLN A 86 -17.56 4.60 -4.57
C GLN A 86 -17.03 3.82 -3.36
N PRO A 87 -16.21 4.45 -2.50
CA PRO A 87 -15.82 3.84 -1.23
C PRO A 87 -17.03 3.60 -0.31
N LEU A 88 -17.08 2.43 0.32
CA LEU A 88 -18.14 2.10 1.29
C LEU A 88 -17.90 2.74 2.65
N LEU A 89 -16.63 2.86 3.03
CA LEU A 89 -16.24 3.41 4.33
C LEU A 89 -15.78 4.85 4.15
N THR A 90 -16.18 5.69 5.09
CA THR A 90 -15.69 7.07 5.15
C THR A 90 -14.57 7.18 6.17
N ARG A 91 -13.59 8.03 5.88
CA ARG A 91 -12.57 8.38 6.86
C ARG A 91 -13.24 8.94 8.10
N LYS A 92 -12.91 8.39 9.28
CA LYS A 92 -13.35 8.96 10.56
C LYS A 92 -12.87 10.42 10.62
N LYS A 93 -13.75 11.37 10.99
CA LYS A 93 -13.44 12.81 11.02
C LYS A 93 -12.23 13.10 11.91
N GLN A 94 -11.05 13.16 11.30
CA GLN A 94 -9.78 13.51 11.95
C GLN A 94 -9.25 14.80 11.33
N GLY A 95 -9.96 15.90 11.58
CA GLY A 95 -9.58 17.22 11.06
C GLY A 95 -9.53 17.33 9.53
N PRO A 96 -9.08 18.49 9.02
CA PRO A 96 -8.81 18.64 7.59
C PRO A 96 -7.61 17.78 7.18
N LEU A 97 -7.80 16.94 6.17
CA LEU A 97 -6.72 16.15 5.57
C LEU A 97 -5.93 17.03 4.60
N THR A 98 -4.71 17.44 5.00
CA THR A 98 -3.78 18.11 4.09
C THR A 98 -3.07 17.09 3.24
N ILE A 99 -3.42 17.01 1.94
CA ILE A 99 -2.70 16.18 0.98
C ILE A 99 -1.30 16.75 0.76
N LEU A 100 -0.28 15.94 0.99
CA LEU A 100 1.11 16.26 0.75
C LEU A 100 1.39 16.26 -0.75
N ARG A 101 2.22 17.20 -1.16
CA ARG A 101 2.86 17.19 -2.46
C ARG A 101 4.34 17.01 -2.26
N GLU A 102 4.94 16.14 -3.05
CA GLU A 102 6.38 15.96 -2.99
C GLU A 102 7.08 17.24 -3.43
N PRO A 103 8.00 17.79 -2.62
CA PRO A 103 8.79 18.94 -3.01
C PRO A 103 9.89 18.55 -4.00
N THR A 104 10.22 19.49 -4.87
CA THR A 104 11.42 19.38 -5.71
C THR A 104 12.61 19.93 -4.95
N ILE A 105 13.52 19.05 -4.55
CA ILE A 105 14.73 19.43 -3.82
C ILE A 105 15.86 19.60 -4.83
N ASP A 106 16.14 20.83 -5.27
CA ASP A 106 17.21 21.13 -6.22
C ASP A 106 17.95 22.42 -5.82
N PRO A 107 18.73 22.39 -4.71
CA PRO A 107 19.35 23.58 -4.15
C PRO A 107 20.32 24.28 -5.11
N HIS A 108 20.97 23.50 -6.00
CA HIS A 108 21.92 24.02 -7.00
C HIS A 108 21.28 24.33 -8.35
N LYS A 109 19.97 24.10 -8.51
CA LYS A 109 19.20 24.31 -9.75
C LYS A 109 19.79 23.58 -10.97
N ARG A 110 20.41 22.42 -10.73
CA ARG A 110 21.10 21.64 -11.77
C ARG A 110 20.15 20.72 -12.53
N ALA A 111 19.08 20.26 -11.86
CA ALA A 111 18.15 19.29 -12.40
C ALA A 111 16.89 19.94 -12.99
N LEU A 112 16.52 21.15 -12.57
CA LEU A 112 15.24 21.79 -12.90
C LEU A 112 14.89 21.77 -14.40
N ARG A 113 15.81 22.23 -15.26
CA ARG A 113 15.56 22.28 -16.71
C ARG A 113 15.36 20.90 -17.32
N LEU A 114 16.12 19.90 -16.88
CA LEU A 114 15.99 18.54 -17.40
C LEU A 114 14.75 17.84 -16.81
N ARG A 115 14.38 18.16 -15.57
CA ARG A 115 13.16 17.68 -14.94
C ARG A 115 11.92 18.06 -15.74
N GLU A 116 11.81 19.31 -16.19
CA GLU A 116 10.70 19.75 -17.04
C GLU A 116 10.61 18.95 -18.35
N LYS A 117 11.75 18.62 -18.97
CA LYS A 117 11.79 17.85 -20.20
C LYS A 117 11.45 16.37 -20.02
N LEU A 118 11.90 15.77 -18.91
CA LEU A 118 11.72 14.35 -18.63
C LEU A 118 10.35 14.05 -18.00
N LEU A 119 9.87 14.92 -17.12
CA LEU A 119 8.77 14.66 -16.20
C LEU A 119 7.66 15.72 -16.24
N GLY A 120 7.82 16.78 -17.04
CA GLY A 120 6.81 17.83 -17.16
C GLY A 120 5.52 17.36 -17.82
N ASP A 121 4.45 18.14 -17.64
CA ASP A 121 3.15 17.85 -18.24
C ASP A 121 3.26 17.78 -19.77
N GLY A 122 2.90 16.64 -20.36
CA GLY A 122 3.02 16.41 -21.80
C GLY A 122 4.47 16.20 -22.29
N ALA A 123 5.42 15.95 -21.39
CA ALA A 123 6.79 15.62 -21.73
C ALA A 123 6.85 14.45 -22.73
N LYS A 124 7.75 14.57 -23.71
CA LYS A 124 8.09 13.52 -24.67
C LYS A 124 9.60 13.28 -24.61
N PRO A 125 10.08 12.58 -23.56
CA PRO A 125 11.49 12.38 -23.33
C PRO A 125 12.16 11.71 -24.52
N THR A 126 13.33 12.20 -24.90
CA THR A 126 14.15 11.60 -25.96
C THR A 126 15.35 10.87 -25.38
N LEU A 127 16.00 10.04 -26.20
CA LEU A 127 17.27 9.39 -25.82
C LEU A 127 18.33 10.42 -25.41
N ASP A 128 18.34 11.60 -26.04
CA ASP A 128 19.29 12.67 -25.70
C ASP A 128 18.99 13.30 -24.34
N ASP A 129 17.72 13.36 -23.91
CA ASP A 129 17.38 13.80 -22.56
C ASP A 129 17.82 12.77 -21.51
N THR A 130 17.71 11.47 -21.81
CA THR A 130 18.27 10.42 -20.93
C THR A 130 19.80 10.50 -20.86
N ARG A 131 20.50 10.68 -21.98
CA ARG A 131 21.95 10.91 -22.00
C ARG A 131 22.36 12.16 -21.24
N ALA A 132 21.54 13.22 -21.29
CA ALA A 132 21.78 14.42 -20.51
C ALA A 132 21.67 14.15 -19.00
N LEU A 133 20.75 13.28 -18.57
CA LEU A 133 20.63 12.86 -17.17
C LEU A 133 21.85 12.04 -16.75
N GLU A 134 22.29 11.09 -17.58
CA GLU A 134 23.52 10.31 -17.35
C GLU A 134 24.74 11.22 -17.17
N LYS A 135 24.87 12.22 -18.04
CA LYS A 135 25.94 13.21 -17.93
C LYS A 135 25.85 14.00 -16.61
N LEU A 136 24.66 14.47 -16.22
CA LEU A 136 24.48 15.17 -14.94
C LEU A 136 24.83 14.28 -13.74
N LEU A 137 24.47 13.00 -13.77
CA LEU A 137 24.82 12.04 -12.72
C LEU A 137 26.32 11.80 -12.61
N SER A 138 27.02 11.82 -13.76
CA SER A 138 28.48 11.72 -13.81
C SER A 138 29.17 12.98 -13.30
N ASP A 139 28.69 14.16 -13.70
CA ASP A 139 29.28 15.45 -13.34
C ASP A 139 29.02 15.81 -11.87
N TYR A 140 27.88 15.37 -11.32
CA TYR A 140 27.40 15.73 -9.98
C TYR A 140 26.88 14.51 -9.21
N PRO A 141 27.77 13.58 -8.83
CA PRO A 141 27.38 12.29 -8.25
C PRO A 141 26.72 12.37 -6.88
N GLU A 142 26.87 13.47 -6.14
CA GLU A 142 26.29 13.65 -4.79
C GLU A 142 25.26 14.79 -4.73
N ASP A 143 24.78 15.27 -5.88
CA ASP A 143 23.78 16.33 -5.92
C ASP A 143 22.36 15.78 -5.70
N ILE A 144 21.68 16.26 -4.65
CA ILE A 144 20.33 15.81 -4.27
C ILE A 144 19.32 16.02 -5.40
N GLY A 145 19.38 17.16 -6.10
CA GLY A 145 18.43 17.48 -7.18
C GLY A 145 18.58 16.54 -8.36
N VAL A 146 19.83 16.25 -8.73
CA VAL A 146 20.15 15.29 -9.80
C VAL A 146 19.74 13.86 -9.39
N LYS A 147 20.00 13.43 -8.16
CA LYS A 147 19.61 12.10 -7.67
C LYS A 147 18.10 11.93 -7.53
N GLN A 148 17.40 12.95 -7.04
CA GLN A 148 15.94 12.92 -6.95
C GLN A 148 15.32 12.85 -8.35
N LEU A 149 15.84 13.62 -9.33
CA LEU A 149 15.40 13.53 -10.72
C LEU A 149 15.64 12.12 -11.29
N HIS A 150 16.81 11.54 -11.04
CA HIS A 150 17.12 10.17 -11.48
C HIS A 150 16.17 9.14 -10.88
N LEU A 151 15.91 9.22 -9.57
CA LEU A 151 14.93 8.35 -8.91
C LEU A 151 13.54 8.48 -9.56
N HIS A 152 13.08 9.72 -9.79
CA HIS A 152 11.78 9.97 -10.41
C HIS A 152 11.71 9.45 -11.86
N TRP A 153 12.81 9.53 -12.60
CA TRP A 153 12.90 9.01 -13.96
C TRP A 153 12.87 7.48 -14.01
N LEU A 154 13.54 6.80 -13.07
CA LEU A 154 13.48 5.35 -12.94
C LEU A 154 12.11 4.86 -12.44
N ASP A 155 11.52 5.56 -11.48
CA ASP A 155 10.23 5.23 -10.86
C ASP A 155 9.03 5.66 -11.75
N GLN A 156 9.10 5.51 -13.07
CA GLN A 156 7.97 5.73 -13.96
C GLN A 156 7.09 4.47 -14.07
N PRO A 157 5.76 4.58 -14.22
CA PRO A 157 4.83 3.44 -14.29
C PRO A 157 5.30 2.30 -15.21
N GLN A 158 5.83 2.63 -16.39
CA GLN A 158 6.29 1.68 -17.41
C GLN A 158 7.63 0.99 -17.10
N TYR A 159 8.39 1.46 -16.10
CA TYR A 159 9.72 0.94 -15.77
C TYR A 159 9.80 0.30 -14.38
N ARG A 160 8.83 0.60 -13.51
CA ARG A 160 8.83 0.23 -12.09
C ARG A 160 8.97 -1.27 -11.82
N SER A 161 8.37 -2.13 -12.65
CA SER A 161 8.46 -3.58 -12.53
C SER A 161 9.75 -4.15 -13.11
N ASP A 162 10.39 -3.44 -14.05
CA ASP A 162 11.61 -3.90 -14.70
C ASP A 162 12.88 -3.55 -13.91
N TYR A 163 12.85 -2.46 -13.12
CA TYR A 163 14.00 -1.97 -12.36
C TYR A 163 13.77 -1.78 -10.84
N PRO A 164 13.08 -2.70 -10.14
CA PRO A 164 12.75 -2.50 -8.72
C PRO A 164 13.99 -2.42 -7.82
N ARG A 165 15.06 -3.16 -8.15
CA ARG A 165 16.32 -3.13 -7.38
C ARG A 165 17.03 -1.79 -7.52
N GLU A 166 17.13 -1.27 -8.74
CA GLU A 166 17.76 0.01 -9.05
C GLU A 166 16.99 1.17 -8.43
N ILE A 167 15.66 1.11 -8.43
CA ILE A 167 14.80 2.10 -7.76
C ILE A 167 15.06 2.08 -6.25
N ALA A 168 15.08 0.91 -5.60
CA ALA A 168 15.34 0.81 -4.16
C ALA A 168 16.73 1.37 -3.78
N ILE A 169 17.77 1.03 -4.56
CA ILE A 169 19.13 1.56 -4.37
C ILE A 169 19.18 3.07 -4.59
N SER A 170 18.56 3.58 -5.65
CA SER A 170 18.53 5.02 -5.95
C SER A 170 17.75 5.79 -4.88
N ALA A 171 16.66 5.22 -4.36
CA ALA A 171 15.89 5.80 -3.28
C ALA A 171 16.69 5.86 -1.98
N GLN A 172 17.44 4.80 -1.63
CA GLN A 172 18.31 4.83 -0.46
C GLN A 172 19.35 5.96 -0.56
N ARG A 173 20.00 6.12 -1.72
CA ARG A 173 20.98 7.19 -1.93
C ARG A 173 20.38 8.58 -1.78
N VAL A 174 19.18 8.82 -2.32
CA VAL A 174 18.47 10.10 -2.14
C VAL A 174 18.13 10.31 -0.67
N PHE A 175 17.66 9.27 0.02
CA PHE A 175 17.31 9.34 1.44
C PHE A 175 18.53 9.69 2.30
N ASP A 176 19.67 9.05 2.07
CA ASP A 176 20.92 9.32 2.81
C ASP A 176 21.37 10.77 2.64
N LEU A 177 21.31 11.30 1.42
CA LEU A 177 21.63 12.71 1.18
C LEU A 177 20.63 13.64 1.88
N LEU A 178 19.32 13.37 1.79
CA LEU A 178 18.30 14.14 2.49
C LEU A 178 18.45 14.09 4.01
N GLN A 179 18.94 12.99 4.58
CA GLN A 179 19.23 12.85 6.02
C GLN A 179 20.41 13.72 6.47
N SER A 180 21.37 13.97 5.58
CA SER A 180 22.51 14.84 5.87
C SER A 180 22.14 16.33 5.93
N GLU A 181 20.99 16.71 5.35
CA GLU A 181 20.50 18.08 5.35
C GLU A 181 19.83 18.46 6.69
N PRO A 182 19.89 19.75 7.10
CA PRO A 182 19.20 20.22 8.30
C PRO A 182 17.71 19.93 8.27
N ALA A 183 17.16 19.40 9.38
CA ALA A 183 15.75 19.03 9.44
C ALA A 183 14.81 20.20 9.10
N SER A 184 13.87 19.96 8.20
CA SER A 184 12.82 20.90 7.82
C SER A 184 11.57 20.13 7.40
N ALA A 185 10.39 20.75 7.54
CA ALA A 185 9.13 20.12 7.15
C ALA A 185 9.11 19.72 5.65
N GLU A 186 9.75 20.51 4.79
CA GLU A 186 9.87 20.21 3.37
C GLU A 186 10.74 18.97 3.13
N LEU A 187 11.89 18.87 3.81
CA LEU A 187 12.78 17.72 3.68
C LEU A 187 12.17 16.46 4.29
N ASP A 188 11.38 16.56 5.35
CA ASP A 188 10.64 15.42 5.91
C ASP A 188 9.61 14.88 4.91
N VAL A 189 8.90 15.75 4.19
CA VAL A 189 8.02 15.32 3.09
C VAL A 189 8.83 14.65 1.98
N ALA A 190 9.97 15.21 1.57
CA ALA A 190 10.85 14.61 0.57
C ALA A 190 11.35 13.20 0.99
N ARG A 191 11.75 13.04 2.26
CA ARG A 191 12.17 11.77 2.85
C ARG A 191 11.03 10.76 2.83
N ALA A 192 9.82 11.16 3.21
CA ALA A 192 8.64 10.29 3.18
C ALA A 192 8.33 9.78 1.77
N PHE A 193 8.32 10.66 0.76
CA PHE A 193 8.13 10.24 -0.63
C PHE A 193 9.26 9.34 -1.16
N THR A 194 10.49 9.56 -0.69
CA THR A 194 11.64 8.72 -1.04
C THR A 194 11.51 7.32 -0.44
N LEU A 195 11.19 7.22 0.85
CA LEU A 195 10.94 5.95 1.54
C LEU A 195 9.75 5.20 0.95
N TYR A 196 8.68 5.92 0.56
CA TYR A 196 7.54 5.32 -0.12
C TYR A 196 7.92 4.67 -1.44
N ARG A 197 8.76 5.34 -2.27
CA ARG A 197 9.28 4.75 -3.51
C ARG A 197 10.17 3.55 -3.24
N LYS A 198 11.06 3.64 -2.25
CA LYS A 198 11.88 2.51 -1.83
C LYS A 198 11.00 1.32 -1.44
N GLY A 199 10.03 1.53 -0.55
CA GLY A 199 9.11 0.48 -0.10
C GLY A 199 8.35 -0.15 -1.26
N ARG A 200 7.75 0.65 -2.15
CA ARG A 200 7.07 0.13 -3.35
C ARG A 200 7.99 -0.69 -4.24
N ALA A 201 9.21 -0.24 -4.47
CA ALA A 201 10.17 -0.96 -5.28
C ALA A 201 10.54 -2.32 -4.65
N LEU A 202 10.69 -2.37 -3.32
CA LEU A 202 10.87 -3.63 -2.59
C LEU A 202 9.65 -4.55 -2.75
N THR A 203 8.42 -4.03 -2.64
CA THR A 203 7.20 -4.85 -2.85
C THR A 203 7.06 -5.36 -4.28
N TYR A 204 7.56 -4.62 -5.28
CA TYR A 204 7.54 -5.09 -6.67
C TYR A 204 8.44 -6.29 -6.92
N ARG A 205 9.47 -6.49 -6.09
CA ARG A 205 10.32 -7.69 -6.19
C ARG A 205 9.57 -8.98 -5.89
N GLU A 206 8.44 -8.89 -5.19
CA GLU A 206 7.59 -10.03 -4.83
C GLU A 206 6.52 -10.35 -5.89
N LEU A 207 6.42 -9.54 -6.95
CA LEU A 207 5.48 -9.82 -8.03
C LEU A 207 5.91 -11.09 -8.79
N PRO A 208 4.99 -12.00 -9.15
CA PRO A 208 5.35 -13.25 -9.80
C PRO A 208 6.21 -13.08 -11.06
N ASP A 209 5.85 -12.15 -11.93
CA ASP A 209 6.57 -11.85 -13.16
C ASP A 209 7.97 -11.25 -12.93
N VAL A 210 8.16 -10.57 -11.79
CA VAL A 210 9.46 -10.04 -11.39
C VAL A 210 10.32 -11.14 -10.75
N VAL A 211 9.74 -11.97 -9.88
CA VAL A 211 10.43 -13.12 -9.27
C VAL A 211 10.92 -14.09 -10.34
N ASP A 212 10.11 -14.32 -11.38
CA ASP A 212 10.47 -15.19 -12.51
C ASP A 212 11.66 -14.64 -13.31
N LYS A 213 11.80 -13.31 -13.41
CA LYS A 213 12.91 -12.64 -14.10
C LYS A 213 14.15 -12.49 -13.21
N ILE A 214 13.95 -12.15 -11.95
CA ILE A 214 14.97 -11.76 -10.97
C ILE A 214 14.63 -12.44 -9.64
N ALA A 215 15.25 -13.60 -9.41
CA ALA A 215 15.01 -14.37 -8.19
C ALA A 215 15.37 -13.57 -6.92
N ILE A 216 14.57 -13.76 -5.87
CA ILE A 216 14.85 -13.23 -4.54
C ILE A 216 15.88 -14.13 -3.87
N GLU A 217 17.09 -13.59 -3.62
CA GLU A 217 18.19 -14.34 -2.99
C GLU A 217 17.87 -14.70 -1.53
N SER A 218 17.30 -13.76 -0.77
CA SER A 218 16.96 -13.92 0.65
C SER A 218 15.65 -13.20 0.95
N GLN A 219 14.56 -13.96 1.11
CA GLN A 219 13.26 -13.39 1.45
C GLN A 219 13.31 -12.68 2.81
N SER A 220 14.00 -13.25 3.80
CA SER A 220 14.11 -12.64 5.12
C SER A 220 14.82 -11.28 5.11
N GLU A 221 15.80 -11.08 4.23
CA GLU A 221 16.48 -9.78 4.10
C GLU A 221 15.59 -8.75 3.41
N LEU A 222 14.86 -9.18 2.37
CA LEU A 222 13.88 -8.34 1.69
C LEU A 222 12.79 -7.88 2.67
N ASP A 223 12.23 -8.80 3.46
CA ASP A 223 11.20 -8.52 4.46
C ASP A 223 11.71 -7.54 5.51
N ALA A 224 12.93 -7.76 6.03
CA ALA A 224 13.54 -6.88 7.03
C ALA A 224 13.78 -5.47 6.48
N GLU A 225 14.25 -5.35 5.23
CA GLU A 225 14.46 -4.06 4.57
C GLU A 225 13.14 -3.34 4.31
N LEU A 226 12.12 -4.05 3.83
CA LEU A 226 10.78 -3.52 3.59
C LEU A 226 10.15 -3.02 4.89
N GLN A 227 10.21 -3.83 5.95
CA GLN A 227 9.67 -3.47 7.26
C GLN A 227 10.38 -2.25 7.86
N SER A 228 11.71 -2.20 7.79
CA SER A 228 12.49 -1.04 8.26
C SER A 228 12.14 0.23 7.47
N THR A 229 12.00 0.12 6.15
CA THR A 229 11.63 1.23 5.26
C THR A 229 10.24 1.76 5.61
N TYR A 230 9.28 0.86 5.82
CA TYR A 230 7.91 1.21 6.19
C TYR A 230 7.84 1.88 7.57
N PHE A 231 8.57 1.37 8.58
CA PHE A 231 8.58 1.99 9.90
C PHE A 231 9.17 3.40 9.90
N GLN A 232 10.25 3.64 9.15
CA GLN A 232 10.80 4.98 8.98
C GLN A 232 9.81 5.92 8.29
N LEU A 233 9.05 5.41 7.30
CA LEU A 233 8.02 6.19 6.63
C LEU A 233 6.91 6.61 7.61
N VAL A 234 6.42 5.67 8.41
CA VAL A 234 5.39 5.93 9.42
C VAL A 234 5.89 6.88 10.51
N GLU A 235 7.15 6.78 10.92
CA GLU A 235 7.76 7.70 11.88
C GLU A 235 7.76 9.15 11.37
N ILE A 236 8.09 9.35 10.09
CA ILE A 236 8.19 10.68 9.48
C ILE A 236 6.82 11.26 9.11
N ALA A 237 5.97 10.46 8.46
CA ALA A 237 4.73 10.95 7.85
C ALA A 237 3.45 10.60 8.62
N GLY A 238 3.52 9.64 9.55
CA GLY A 238 2.36 8.98 10.15
C GLY A 238 1.75 7.90 9.25
N SER A 239 0.81 7.14 9.81
CA SER A 239 0.03 6.12 9.10
C SER A 239 -1.28 6.65 8.52
N GLY A 240 -1.92 5.89 7.62
CA GLY A 240 -3.24 6.23 7.06
C GLY A 240 -3.24 7.43 6.12
N ARG A 241 -2.10 7.70 5.50
CA ARG A 241 -1.88 8.77 4.52
C ARG A 241 -2.28 8.31 3.12
N PRO A 242 -3.18 9.02 2.39
CA PRO A 242 -3.56 8.61 1.04
C PRO A 242 -2.38 8.51 0.07
N GLU A 243 -1.38 9.37 0.24
CA GLU A 243 -0.20 9.44 -0.63
C GLU A 243 0.65 8.16 -0.56
N PHE A 244 0.57 7.45 0.57
CA PHE A 244 1.40 6.28 0.89
C PHE A 244 0.58 4.99 1.05
N ILE A 245 -0.72 5.07 0.80
CA ILE A 245 -1.69 4.03 1.16
C ILE A 245 -1.43 2.70 0.46
N SER A 246 -0.88 2.73 -0.76
CA SER A 246 -0.56 1.51 -1.50
C SER A 246 0.47 0.65 -0.77
N LEU A 247 1.45 1.28 -0.11
CA LEU A 247 2.47 0.55 0.63
C LEU A 247 1.89 0.00 1.94
N GLU A 248 1.11 0.81 2.65
CA GLU A 248 0.48 0.38 3.91
C GLU A 248 -0.52 -0.77 3.71
N VAL A 249 -1.33 -0.71 2.64
CA VAL A 249 -2.19 -1.83 2.24
C VAL A 249 -1.36 -3.08 1.93
N HIS A 250 -0.20 -2.95 1.28
CA HIS A 250 0.68 -4.09 1.03
C HIS A 250 1.23 -4.68 2.33
N MET A 251 1.71 -3.85 3.26
CA MET A 251 2.21 -4.32 4.57
C MET A 251 1.14 -5.10 5.33
N LEU A 252 -0.11 -4.61 5.35
CA LEU A 252 -1.22 -5.31 5.99
C LEU A 252 -1.55 -6.64 5.30
N ARG A 253 -1.52 -6.68 3.96
CA ARG A 253 -1.75 -7.91 3.18
C ARG A 253 -0.64 -8.94 3.39
N HIS A 254 0.61 -8.50 3.44
CA HIS A 254 1.77 -9.34 3.74
C HIS A 254 1.58 -10.07 5.08
N ASP A 255 1.12 -9.34 6.10
CA ASP A 255 0.87 -9.89 7.44
C ASP A 255 -0.52 -10.56 7.59
N ARG A 256 -1.28 -10.69 6.48
CA ARG A 256 -2.61 -11.29 6.39
C ARG A 256 -3.70 -10.60 7.21
N TRP A 257 -3.55 -9.30 7.46
CA TRP A 257 -4.57 -8.43 8.06
C TRP A 257 -5.49 -7.83 6.98
N PHE A 258 -6.21 -8.71 6.28
CA PHE A 258 -6.96 -8.33 5.08
C PHE A 258 -8.16 -7.41 5.36
N GLY A 259 -8.82 -7.55 6.51
CA GLY A 259 -9.91 -6.68 6.95
C GLY A 259 -9.42 -5.26 7.25
N LEU A 260 -8.28 -5.13 7.94
CA LEU A 260 -7.60 -3.84 8.13
C LEU A 260 -7.21 -3.23 6.79
N ALA A 261 -6.61 -4.02 5.89
CA ALA A 261 -6.22 -3.55 4.56
C ALA A 261 -7.44 -3.06 3.75
N LEU A 262 -8.54 -3.80 3.78
CA LEU A 262 -9.79 -3.45 3.11
C LEU A 262 -10.40 -2.17 3.71
N ALA A 263 -10.49 -2.08 5.03
CA ALA A 263 -11.04 -0.88 5.66
C ALA A 263 -10.16 0.36 5.40
N LEU A 264 -8.84 0.19 5.40
CA LEU A 264 -7.89 1.24 5.09
C LEU A 264 -8.03 1.73 3.64
N LEU A 265 -8.15 0.80 2.69
CA LEU A 265 -8.39 1.07 1.27
C LEU A 265 -9.69 1.89 1.09
N GLU A 266 -10.80 1.41 1.65
CA GLU A 266 -12.12 2.04 1.52
C GLU A 266 -12.13 3.46 2.10
N ARG A 267 -11.60 3.65 3.31
CA ARG A 267 -11.57 4.98 3.96
C ARG A 267 -10.76 6.02 3.18
N ASN A 268 -9.83 5.59 2.33
CA ASN A 268 -9.02 6.46 1.48
C ASN A 268 -9.47 6.44 0.00
N GLY A 269 -10.56 5.72 -0.33
CA GLY A 269 -11.01 5.49 -1.70
C GLY A 269 -11.27 6.76 -2.52
N GLN A 270 -11.66 7.86 -1.87
CA GLN A 270 -11.90 9.14 -2.53
C GLN A 270 -10.62 9.89 -2.96
N TYR A 271 -9.44 9.44 -2.51
CA TYR A 271 -8.15 10.11 -2.73
C TYR A 271 -7.19 9.29 -3.61
N ILE A 272 -7.62 8.13 -4.08
CA ILE A 272 -6.83 7.21 -4.89
C ILE A 272 -7.47 7.01 -6.26
N ASP A 273 -6.71 6.42 -7.18
CA ASP A 273 -7.24 6.04 -8.48
C ASP A 273 -8.40 5.04 -8.33
N ASN A 274 -9.49 5.29 -9.06
CA ASN A 274 -10.72 4.52 -8.94
C ASN A 274 -10.53 3.07 -9.43
N ARG A 275 -9.81 2.88 -10.54
CA ARG A 275 -9.53 1.53 -11.04
C ARG A 275 -8.74 0.72 -10.03
N TRP A 276 -7.69 1.31 -9.46
CA TRP A 276 -6.89 0.70 -8.41
C TRP A 276 -7.72 0.36 -7.16
N LEU A 277 -8.61 1.25 -6.70
CA LEU A 277 -9.55 0.97 -5.60
C LEU A 277 -10.38 -0.30 -5.89
N LEU A 278 -11.00 -0.39 -7.07
CA LEU A 278 -11.89 -1.50 -7.40
C LEU A 278 -11.14 -2.82 -7.57
N GLU A 279 -9.97 -2.80 -8.20
CA GLU A 279 -9.10 -3.97 -8.33
C GLU A 279 -8.69 -4.48 -6.94
N LYS A 280 -8.18 -3.60 -6.07
CA LYS A 280 -7.72 -4.01 -4.73
C LYS A 280 -8.85 -4.41 -3.80
N ARG A 281 -10.04 -3.80 -3.91
CA ARG A 281 -11.24 -4.25 -3.18
C ARG A 281 -11.58 -5.69 -3.54
N ARG A 282 -11.66 -6.01 -4.84
CA ARG A 282 -11.96 -7.38 -5.30
C ARG A 282 -10.92 -8.37 -4.79
N ASP A 283 -9.64 -8.03 -4.90
CA ASP A 283 -8.54 -8.89 -4.47
C ASP A 283 -8.62 -9.17 -2.96
N LEU A 284 -8.79 -8.14 -2.12
CA LEU A 284 -8.90 -8.27 -0.66
C LEU A 284 -10.14 -9.07 -0.23
N LEU A 285 -11.29 -8.88 -0.89
CA LEU A 285 -12.48 -9.69 -0.62
C LEU A 285 -12.27 -11.16 -0.98
N THR A 286 -11.49 -11.43 -2.03
CA THR A 286 -11.09 -12.80 -2.41
C THR A 286 -10.14 -13.40 -1.37
N GLU A 287 -9.16 -12.63 -0.89
CA GLU A 287 -8.22 -13.04 0.17
C GLU A 287 -8.93 -13.34 1.51
N LEU A 288 -9.99 -12.58 1.83
CA LEU A 288 -10.91 -12.84 2.95
C LEU A 288 -11.83 -14.05 2.72
N GLN A 289 -11.82 -14.66 1.53
CA GLN A 289 -12.73 -15.73 1.13
C GLN A 289 -14.21 -15.32 1.17
N TRP A 290 -14.49 -14.03 0.97
CA TRP A 290 -15.84 -13.48 0.92
C TRP A 290 -16.35 -13.49 -0.53
N SER A 291 -16.70 -14.67 -1.03
CA SER A 291 -17.03 -14.88 -2.45
C SER A 291 -18.16 -13.98 -2.96
N ALA A 292 -19.27 -13.87 -2.22
CA ALA A 292 -20.43 -13.08 -2.67
C ALA A 292 -20.10 -11.59 -2.91
N PRO A 293 -19.49 -10.84 -1.96
CA PRO A 293 -19.07 -9.48 -2.24
C PRO A 293 -17.89 -9.40 -3.23
N ALA A 294 -17.00 -10.40 -3.29
CA ALA A 294 -15.92 -10.43 -4.28
C ALA A 294 -16.44 -10.51 -5.72
N GLU A 295 -17.44 -11.36 -5.98
CA GLU A 295 -18.14 -11.45 -7.27
C GLU A 295 -18.86 -10.16 -7.63
N GLU A 296 -19.49 -9.51 -6.64
CA GLU A 296 -20.13 -8.20 -6.85
C GLU A 296 -19.09 -7.13 -7.20
N ALA A 297 -17.96 -7.08 -6.49
CA ALA A 297 -16.86 -6.16 -6.78
C ALA A 297 -16.27 -6.40 -8.17
N ALA A 298 -16.12 -7.65 -8.61
CA ALA A 298 -15.68 -7.99 -9.95
C ALA A 298 -16.64 -7.47 -11.03
N LYS A 299 -17.96 -7.58 -10.81
CA LYS A 299 -18.97 -7.03 -11.74
C LYS A 299 -18.90 -5.51 -11.83
N VAL A 300 -18.74 -4.83 -10.69
CA VAL A 300 -18.59 -3.36 -10.66
C VAL A 300 -17.33 -2.93 -11.42
N LEU A 301 -16.21 -3.62 -11.21
CA LEU A 301 -14.96 -3.36 -11.92
C LEU A 301 -15.14 -3.51 -13.44
N ALA A 302 -15.66 -4.66 -13.89
CA ALA A 302 -15.88 -4.94 -15.32
C ALA A 302 -16.88 -3.97 -15.97
N MET A 303 -17.90 -3.52 -15.23
CA MET A 303 -18.84 -2.52 -15.73
C MET A 303 -18.22 -1.12 -15.86
N LYS A 304 -17.33 -0.73 -14.93
CA LYS A 304 -16.73 0.60 -14.90
C LYS A 304 -15.52 0.71 -15.84
N PHE A 305 -14.80 -0.38 -16.00
CA PHE A 305 -13.60 -0.51 -16.81
C PHE A 305 -13.72 -1.79 -17.64
N PRO A 306 -14.56 -1.81 -18.69
CA PRO A 306 -14.63 -2.95 -19.58
C PRO A 306 -13.24 -3.19 -20.18
N GLU A 307 -12.83 -4.44 -20.28
CA GLU A 307 -11.65 -4.79 -21.08
C GLU A 307 -11.96 -4.31 -22.50
N ASP A 308 -11.10 -3.45 -23.05
CA ASP A 308 -11.21 -3.02 -24.44
C ASP A 308 -11.31 -4.30 -25.28
N GLY A 309 -12.46 -4.53 -25.93
CA GLY A 309 -12.69 -5.75 -26.68
C GLY A 309 -11.59 -5.91 -27.73
N GLU A 310 -10.77 -6.96 -27.56
CA GLU A 310 -9.89 -7.47 -28.61
C GLU A 310 -10.67 -7.84 -29.87
#